data_AF-A0A927FB92-F1
#
_entry.id   AF-A0A927FB92-F1
#
_cell.length_a   1.000
_cell.length_b   1.000
_cell.length_c   1.000
_cell.angle_alpha   90.00
_cell.angle_beta   90.00
_cell.angle_gamma   90.00
#
_symmetry.space_group_name_H-M   'P 1'
#
loop_
_entity.id
_entity.type
_entity.pdbx_description
1 polymer ?
#
loop_
_entity_poly.entity_id
_entity_poly.type
_entity_poly.pdbx_seq_one_letter_code
_entity_poly.pdbx_strand_id
1 'polypeptide(L)'
;MPLQPTFRRSVMLGLVLVTLSFGWWPFAFSPENDVVFRPDAAAWRFNGDYEAGVAAARGVAYAEPVIDTRAWSGVTVRIVLRGRSNGSGLGVFLEFFEPDGEGMPALLISQWQEHLAMRSRRDQGQVKRGYAEIGHRGMFGGDDFVELVVSSEGQRTHVYVDGQIVETRSDFSLLGEDNKFVGRLAIGNSADGTRPFTGEIRKVEIYDSFYRAKANRFANAQPVLSYDLRANSVPPGLELAEDFSPAKRKVLNAVNAVNLDKPSYRNDILVNSLGFIPVGICFAAAARRRFKSFVAVLVVVGLSSFCLSMSIEFAQGFMVHRDSSQLDVLLNTLSGCVAVMVPKRWILFL
;
A
#
# COMPACT_ATOMS: atom_id res chain seq x y z
N MET A 1 22.86 -45.58 13.64
CA MET A 1 23.73 -45.26 12.48
C MET A 1 23.74 -43.76 12.25
N PRO A 2 24.90 -43.10 12.14
CA PRO A 2 24.94 -41.69 11.78
C PRO A 2 24.40 -41.52 10.35
N LEU A 3 23.42 -40.62 10.15
CA LEU A 3 22.93 -40.25 8.81
C LEU A 3 24.09 -39.86 7.89
N GLN A 4 24.00 -40.24 6.61
CA GLN A 4 25.00 -39.87 5.61
C GLN A 4 25.14 -38.33 5.53
N PRO A 5 26.38 -37.79 5.37
CA PRO A 5 26.60 -36.34 5.30
C PRO A 5 25.79 -35.64 4.21
N THR A 6 25.54 -36.32 3.10
CA THR A 6 24.70 -35.85 1.99
C THR A 6 23.25 -35.66 2.42
N PHE A 7 22.63 -36.68 3.03
CA PHE A 7 21.26 -36.64 3.53
C PHE A 7 21.03 -35.48 4.51
N ARG A 8 21.96 -35.27 5.43
CA ARG A 8 21.91 -34.16 6.40
C ARG A 8 21.89 -32.78 5.73
N ARG A 9 22.80 -32.56 4.78
CA ARG A 9 22.85 -31.32 4.00
C ARG A 9 21.55 -31.11 3.24
N SER A 10 20.96 -32.17 2.68
CA SER A 10 19.66 -32.10 2.01
C SER A 10 18.52 -31.69 2.95
N VAL A 11 18.47 -32.23 4.18
CA VAL A 11 17.47 -31.83 5.18
C VAL A 11 17.62 -30.36 5.57
N MET A 12 18.86 -29.92 5.81
CA MET A 12 19.14 -28.52 6.16
C MET A 12 18.78 -27.56 5.03
N LEU A 13 19.15 -27.90 3.78
CA LEU A 13 18.78 -27.15 2.60
C LEU A 13 17.26 -27.11 2.43
N GLY A 14 16.58 -28.24 2.55
CA GLY A 14 15.13 -28.34 2.46
C GLY A 14 14.43 -27.43 3.46
N LEU A 15 14.88 -27.38 4.72
CA LEU A 15 14.33 -26.48 5.73
C LEU A 15 14.53 -25.00 5.37
N VAL A 16 15.71 -24.61 4.88
CA VAL A 16 15.95 -23.23 4.42
C VAL A 16 15.03 -22.89 3.24
N LEU A 17 14.88 -23.80 2.27
CA LEU A 17 14.00 -23.59 1.12
C LEU A 17 12.52 -23.49 1.53
N VAL A 18 12.09 -24.28 2.50
CA VAL A 18 10.73 -24.19 3.06
C VAL A 18 10.52 -22.83 3.72
N THR A 19 11.46 -22.36 4.55
CA THR A 19 11.38 -21.04 5.19
C THR A 19 11.34 -19.91 4.15
N LEU A 20 12.19 -19.97 3.11
CA LEU A 20 12.14 -19.02 1.99
C LEU A 20 10.79 -19.07 1.28
N SER A 21 10.25 -20.27 1.04
CA SER A 21 8.97 -20.43 0.35
C SER A 21 7.81 -19.85 1.15
N PHE A 22 7.78 -20.03 2.47
CA PHE A 22 6.79 -19.40 3.33
C PHE A 22 6.92 -17.87 3.35
N GLY A 23 8.15 -17.36 3.43
CA GLY A 23 8.42 -15.91 3.42
C GLY A 23 8.03 -15.26 2.09
N TRP A 24 8.21 -15.96 0.97
CA TRP A 24 7.96 -15.43 -0.37
C TRP A 24 6.59 -15.78 -0.94
N TRP A 25 5.83 -16.71 -0.37
CA TRP A 25 4.50 -17.06 -0.86
C TRP A 25 3.56 -15.82 -0.91
N PRO A 26 2.81 -15.62 -2.01
CA PRO A 26 2.60 -16.46 -3.18
C PRO A 26 3.53 -16.15 -4.38
N PHE A 27 4.71 -15.58 -4.13
CA PHE A 27 5.73 -15.24 -5.13
C PHE A 27 5.30 -14.19 -6.15
N ALA A 28 4.39 -13.29 -5.76
CA ALA A 28 3.88 -12.21 -6.60
C ALA A 28 4.80 -10.97 -6.57
N PHE A 29 6.00 -11.10 -7.16
CA PHE A 29 6.99 -10.01 -7.25
C PHE A 29 6.74 -9.03 -8.40
N SER A 30 6.01 -9.47 -9.43
CA SER A 30 5.57 -8.66 -10.57
C SER A 30 4.16 -9.10 -10.97
N PRO A 31 3.14 -8.79 -10.14
CA PRO A 31 1.77 -9.12 -10.48
C PRO A 31 1.28 -8.23 -11.63
N GLU A 32 0.40 -8.76 -12.47
CA GLU A 32 -0.29 -7.96 -13.49
C GLU A 32 -1.05 -6.79 -12.83
N ASN A 33 -1.15 -5.67 -13.54
CA ASN A 33 -1.90 -4.52 -13.09
C ASN A 33 -3.40 -4.83 -13.18
N ASP A 34 -4.05 -4.96 -12.01
CA ASP A 34 -5.49 -5.32 -11.87
C ASP A 34 -6.39 -4.12 -12.24
N VAL A 35 -6.31 -3.71 -13.50
CA VAL A 35 -7.03 -2.58 -14.09
C VAL A 35 -7.50 -3.00 -15.49
N VAL A 36 -8.82 -3.18 -15.64
CA VAL A 36 -9.41 -3.80 -16.83
C VAL A 36 -10.56 -2.95 -17.35
N PHE A 37 -10.57 -2.69 -18.66
CA PHE A 37 -11.71 -2.03 -19.30
C PHE A 37 -12.95 -2.94 -19.29
N ARG A 38 -14.11 -2.35 -18.96
CA ARG A 38 -15.41 -3.02 -18.91
C ARG A 38 -16.35 -2.42 -19.96
N PRO A 39 -16.53 -3.10 -21.11
CA PRO A 39 -17.40 -2.60 -22.19
C PRO A 39 -18.85 -2.38 -21.76
N ASP A 40 -19.36 -3.25 -20.88
CA ASP A 40 -20.71 -3.20 -20.31
C ASP A 40 -20.95 -1.94 -19.48
N ALA A 41 -19.94 -1.52 -18.72
CA ALA A 41 -20.00 -0.31 -17.90
C ALA A 41 -19.54 0.95 -18.65
N ALA A 42 -18.93 0.80 -19.83
CA ALA A 42 -18.13 1.85 -20.50
C ALA A 42 -17.24 2.57 -19.47
N ALA A 43 -16.42 1.80 -18.76
CA ALA A 43 -15.60 2.27 -17.65
C ALA A 43 -14.38 1.36 -17.45
N TRP A 44 -13.33 1.88 -16.83
CA TRP A 44 -12.22 1.04 -16.35
C TRP A 44 -12.51 0.57 -14.94
N ARG A 45 -12.41 -0.74 -14.72
CA ARG A 45 -12.53 -1.39 -13.41
C ARG A 45 -11.16 -1.47 -12.77
N PHE A 46 -11.08 -1.06 -11.51
CA PHE A 46 -9.87 -1.14 -10.70
C PHE A 46 -10.04 -2.22 -9.63
N ASN A 47 -8.97 -3.00 -9.43
CA ASN A 47 -8.80 -3.98 -8.38
C ASN A 47 -9.90 -5.08 -8.35
N GLY A 48 -10.29 -5.58 -9.52
CA GLY A 48 -11.36 -6.58 -9.63
C GLY A 48 -10.99 -7.96 -9.10
N ASP A 49 -9.74 -8.40 -9.32
CA ASP A 49 -9.25 -9.67 -8.78
C ASP A 49 -9.00 -9.57 -7.28
N TYR A 50 -8.55 -8.42 -6.80
CA TYR A 50 -8.48 -8.13 -5.37
C TYR A 50 -9.86 -8.18 -4.71
N GLU A 51 -10.88 -7.60 -5.34
CA GLU A 51 -12.28 -7.70 -4.92
C GLU A 51 -12.75 -9.17 -4.85
N ALA A 52 -12.29 -10.01 -5.77
CA ALA A 52 -12.58 -11.45 -5.80
C ALA A 52 -11.76 -12.28 -4.79
N GLY A 53 -10.88 -11.66 -4.00
CA GLY A 53 -10.12 -12.30 -2.93
C GLY A 53 -8.69 -12.71 -3.30
N VAL A 54 -8.18 -12.32 -4.48
CA VAL A 54 -6.78 -12.54 -4.85
C VAL A 54 -5.90 -11.54 -4.07
N ALA A 55 -5.40 -11.98 -2.91
CA ALA A 55 -4.71 -11.11 -1.96
C ALA A 55 -3.52 -10.32 -2.54
N ALA A 56 -2.85 -10.87 -3.56
CA ALA A 56 -1.70 -10.25 -4.21
C ALA A 56 -2.05 -9.30 -5.37
N ALA A 57 -3.28 -9.35 -5.90
CA ALA A 57 -3.70 -8.52 -7.02
C ALA A 57 -3.76 -7.06 -6.60
N ARG A 58 -3.19 -6.17 -7.42
CA ARG A 58 -3.20 -4.73 -7.20
C ARG A 58 -3.28 -4.03 -8.55
N GLY A 59 -4.08 -2.98 -8.59
CA GLY A 59 -4.32 -2.16 -9.76
C GLY A 59 -4.09 -0.69 -9.44
N VAL A 60 -3.39 0.05 -10.30
CA VAL A 60 -3.19 1.50 -10.19
C VAL A 60 -2.89 2.11 -11.57
N ALA A 61 -3.30 3.36 -11.75
CA ALA A 61 -2.87 4.20 -12.86
C ALA A 61 -2.28 5.52 -12.32
N TYR A 62 -1.37 6.13 -13.07
CA TYR A 62 -0.74 7.39 -12.67
C TYR A 62 -0.93 8.46 -13.74
N ALA A 63 -1.13 9.71 -13.33
CA ALA A 63 -0.95 10.82 -14.24
C ALA A 63 0.54 10.94 -14.60
N GLU A 64 0.85 11.02 -15.90
CA GLU A 64 2.18 11.40 -16.40
C GLU A 64 2.55 12.85 -16.00
N PRO A 65 1.68 13.87 -16.16
CA PRO A 65 2.07 15.24 -15.84
C PRO A 65 2.22 15.45 -14.33
N VAL A 66 3.23 16.26 -13.98
CA VAL A 66 3.33 16.84 -12.64
C VAL A 66 2.25 17.91 -12.50
N ILE A 67 1.49 17.82 -11.42
CA ILE A 67 0.47 18.80 -11.05
C ILE A 67 1.12 19.83 -10.13
N ASP A 68 1.23 21.07 -10.59
CA ASP A 68 1.71 22.21 -9.81
C ASP A 68 0.56 23.21 -9.59
N THR A 69 0.04 23.24 -8.37
CA THR A 69 -1.10 24.08 -8.00
C THR A 69 -0.70 25.42 -7.40
N ARG A 70 0.62 25.73 -7.34
CA ARG A 70 1.10 26.92 -6.61
C ARG A 70 0.58 28.23 -7.20
N ALA A 71 0.40 28.27 -8.52
CA ALA A 71 -0.17 29.43 -9.23
C ALA A 71 -1.70 29.41 -9.32
N TRP A 72 -2.37 28.34 -8.89
CA TRP A 72 -3.81 28.22 -9.06
C TRP A 72 -4.57 29.09 -8.06
N SER A 73 -5.70 29.64 -8.53
CA SER A 73 -6.62 30.45 -7.72
C SER A 73 -7.51 29.58 -6.83
N GLY A 74 -7.76 28.34 -7.24
CA GLY A 74 -8.45 27.30 -6.51
C GLY A 74 -8.16 25.94 -7.14
N VAL A 75 -8.72 24.89 -6.59
CA VAL A 75 -8.62 23.55 -7.17
C VAL A 75 -10.00 22.92 -7.17
N THR A 76 -10.38 22.34 -8.32
CA THR A 76 -11.57 21.50 -8.41
C THR A 76 -11.19 20.13 -8.96
N VAL A 77 -11.58 19.08 -8.24
CA VAL A 77 -11.49 17.70 -8.68
C VAL A 77 -12.90 17.22 -9.00
N ARG A 78 -13.09 16.66 -10.19
CA ARG A 78 -14.33 16.03 -10.62
C ARG A 78 -14.05 14.59 -11.02
N ILE A 79 -14.86 13.67 -10.51
CA ILE A 79 -14.73 12.25 -10.81
C ILE A 79 -16.11 11.62 -10.95
N VAL A 80 -16.26 10.75 -11.95
CA VAL A 80 -17.46 9.92 -12.13
C VAL A 80 -17.06 8.48 -11.91
N LEU A 81 -17.61 7.87 -10.86
CA LEU A 81 -17.21 6.54 -10.41
C LEU A 81 -18.37 5.77 -9.78
N ARG A 82 -18.18 4.47 -9.65
CA ARG A 82 -19.01 3.59 -8.83
C ARG A 82 -18.08 2.76 -7.96
N GLY A 83 -18.30 2.79 -6.65
CA GLY A 83 -17.51 2.06 -5.68
C GLY A 83 -18.18 0.75 -5.27
N ARG A 84 -17.38 -0.28 -5.03
CA ARG A 84 -17.83 -1.54 -4.40
C ARG A 84 -17.00 -1.75 -3.16
N SER A 85 -17.62 -1.87 -1.99
CA SER A 85 -16.84 -2.10 -0.78
C SER A 85 -16.41 -3.55 -0.66
N ASN A 86 -15.15 -3.78 -0.33
CA ASN A 86 -14.64 -5.08 0.12
C ASN A 86 -14.81 -5.30 1.65
N GLY A 87 -15.56 -4.44 2.34
CA GLY A 87 -15.88 -4.56 3.76
C GLY A 87 -14.78 -4.16 4.74
N SER A 88 -13.56 -3.78 4.30
CA SER A 88 -12.48 -3.40 5.22
C SER A 88 -11.53 -2.34 4.67
N GLY A 89 -11.09 -1.43 5.55
CA GLY A 89 -10.10 -0.41 5.21
C GLY A 89 -10.62 0.73 4.32
N LEU A 90 -9.70 1.59 3.88
CA LEU A 90 -9.96 2.69 2.96
C LEU A 90 -9.55 2.24 1.55
N GLY A 91 -10.48 2.24 0.59
CA GLY A 91 -10.16 2.06 -0.83
C GLY A 91 -9.89 3.42 -1.47
N VAL A 92 -8.64 3.72 -1.79
CA VAL A 92 -8.22 5.03 -2.30
C VAL A 92 -8.44 5.07 -3.81
N PHE A 93 -9.34 5.92 -4.28
CA PHE A 93 -9.60 6.08 -5.72
C PHE A 93 -8.86 7.27 -6.34
N LEU A 94 -8.48 8.27 -5.54
CA LEU A 94 -7.54 9.32 -5.94
C LEU A 94 -6.57 9.66 -4.81
N GLU A 95 -5.29 9.77 -5.14
CA GLU A 95 -4.24 10.25 -4.22
C GLU A 95 -3.34 11.28 -4.89
N PHE A 96 -3.14 12.42 -4.24
CA PHE A 96 -2.15 13.42 -4.64
C PHE A 96 -0.91 13.28 -3.76
N PHE A 97 0.23 12.94 -4.36
CA PHE A 97 1.44 12.61 -3.62
C PHE A 97 2.69 13.27 -4.23
N GLU A 98 3.64 13.61 -3.38
CA GLU A 98 5.00 13.94 -3.80
C GLU A 98 5.80 12.64 -3.96
N PRO A 99 6.44 12.34 -5.11
CA PRO A 99 7.17 11.09 -5.32
C PRO A 99 8.21 10.80 -4.22
N ASP A 100 8.99 11.80 -3.85
CA ASP A 100 10.04 11.71 -2.82
C ASP A 100 9.53 12.08 -1.41
N GLY A 101 8.23 12.36 -1.26
CA GLY A 101 7.64 12.77 0.00
C GLY A 101 7.47 11.60 0.96
N GLU A 102 8.01 11.73 2.18
CA GLU A 102 7.76 10.79 3.26
C GLU A 102 6.42 11.07 3.97
N GLY A 103 5.81 10.02 4.52
CA GLY A 103 4.60 10.14 5.33
C GLY A 103 3.31 10.24 4.52
N MET A 104 2.38 11.06 5.02
CA MET A 104 1.03 11.17 4.47
C MET A 104 1.05 11.93 3.12
N PRO A 105 0.31 11.49 2.10
CA PRO A 105 0.15 12.25 0.86
C PRO A 105 -0.62 13.56 1.11
N ALA A 106 -0.52 14.51 0.18
CA ALA A 106 -1.19 15.81 0.27
C ALA A 106 -2.72 15.66 0.36
N LEU A 107 -3.27 14.68 -0.36
CA LEU A 107 -4.71 14.35 -0.33
C LEU A 107 -4.96 12.87 -0.63
N LEU A 108 -5.87 12.28 0.14
CA LEU A 108 -6.51 10.99 -0.12
C LEU A 108 -8.01 11.23 -0.33
N ILE A 109 -8.56 10.72 -1.43
CA ILE A 109 -10.00 10.60 -1.63
C ILE A 109 -10.32 9.11 -1.75
N SER A 110 -11.15 8.62 -0.83
CA SER A 110 -11.31 7.19 -0.60
C SER A 110 -12.74 6.80 -0.26
N GLN A 111 -13.04 5.53 -0.52
CA GLN A 111 -14.24 4.85 -0.06
C GLN A 111 -13.94 4.15 1.27
N TRP A 112 -14.79 4.36 2.26
CA TRP A 112 -14.83 3.57 3.49
C TRP A 112 -16.22 2.96 3.64
N GLN A 113 -16.34 1.63 3.49
CA GLN A 113 -17.65 0.98 3.36
C GLN A 113 -18.47 1.68 2.24
N GLU A 114 -19.64 2.22 2.56
CA GLU A 114 -20.50 2.95 1.62
C GLU A 114 -20.28 4.48 1.68
N HIS A 115 -19.21 4.93 2.33
CA HIS A 115 -18.99 6.33 2.67
C HIS A 115 -17.82 6.92 1.88
N LEU A 116 -17.92 8.20 1.56
CA LEU A 116 -16.80 9.02 1.18
C LEU A 116 -15.96 9.33 2.41
N ALA A 117 -14.65 9.19 2.29
CA ALA A 117 -13.66 9.67 3.25
C ALA A 117 -12.55 10.42 2.50
N MET A 118 -12.32 11.67 2.88
CA MET A 118 -11.27 12.51 2.33
C MET A 118 -10.34 12.99 3.42
N ARG A 119 -9.03 12.82 3.23
CA ARG A 119 -8.01 13.26 4.17
C ARG A 119 -7.01 14.16 3.48
N SER A 120 -6.90 15.39 3.97
CA SER A 120 -5.92 16.35 3.50
C SER A 120 -4.84 16.55 4.56
N ARG A 121 -3.57 16.50 4.16
CA ARG A 121 -2.42 16.62 5.07
C ARG A 121 -2.43 17.99 5.77
N ARG A 122 -2.09 17.99 7.05
CA ARG A 122 -1.93 19.18 7.89
C ARG A 122 -0.67 19.07 8.71
N ASP A 123 -0.10 20.20 9.10
CA ASP A 123 0.99 20.20 10.05
C ASP A 123 0.54 19.62 11.39
N GLN A 124 1.36 18.74 11.96
CA GLN A 124 1.04 18.10 13.25
C GLN A 124 0.90 19.11 14.40
N GLY A 125 1.56 20.27 14.27
CA GLY A 125 1.37 21.41 15.18
C GLY A 125 -0.02 22.04 15.10
N GLN A 126 -0.73 21.88 13.97
CA GLN A 126 -2.09 22.37 13.76
C GLN A 126 -3.14 21.29 14.09
N VAL A 127 -2.86 20.01 13.81
CA VAL A 127 -3.82 18.91 14.05
C VAL A 127 -3.11 17.67 14.61
N LYS A 128 -3.61 17.13 15.74
CA LYS A 128 -3.03 15.98 16.45
C LYS A 128 -2.77 14.75 15.56
N ARG A 129 -3.58 14.54 14.53
CA ARG A 129 -3.46 13.38 13.61
C ARG A 129 -2.60 13.66 12.37
N GLY A 130 -2.15 14.91 12.16
CA GLY A 130 -1.42 15.33 10.95
C GLY A 130 -2.29 15.44 9.69
N TYR A 131 -3.62 15.42 9.83
CA TYR A 131 -4.57 15.62 8.73
C TYR A 131 -5.92 16.13 9.22
N ALA A 132 -6.61 16.82 8.31
CA ALA A 132 -8.04 17.11 8.42
C ALA A 132 -8.84 16.07 7.63
N GLU A 133 -10.07 15.78 8.07
CA GLU A 133 -10.95 14.79 7.43
C GLU A 133 -12.33 15.38 7.11
N ILE A 134 -12.85 15.02 5.94
CA ILE A 134 -14.25 15.18 5.55
C ILE A 134 -14.80 13.78 5.26
N GLY A 135 -15.98 13.47 5.79
CA GLY A 135 -16.67 12.22 5.52
C GLY A 135 -18.12 12.47 5.12
N HIS A 136 -18.64 11.69 4.17
CA HIS A 136 -20.04 11.74 3.77
C HIS A 136 -20.60 10.32 3.62
N ARG A 137 -21.73 10.04 4.25
CA ARG A 137 -22.32 8.70 4.27
C ARG A 137 -23.19 8.45 3.04
N GLY A 138 -23.27 7.19 2.63
CA GLY A 138 -24.21 6.72 1.61
C GLY A 138 -23.84 7.07 0.16
N MET A 139 -22.66 7.66 -0.10
CA MET A 139 -22.21 7.97 -1.46
C MET A 139 -22.11 6.71 -2.34
N PHE A 140 -21.77 5.56 -1.75
CA PHE A 140 -21.57 4.30 -2.47
C PHE A 140 -22.58 3.22 -2.06
N GLY A 141 -23.77 3.62 -1.60
CA GLY A 141 -24.81 2.67 -1.16
C GLY A 141 -25.64 2.06 -2.30
N GLY A 142 -25.39 2.45 -3.56
CA GLY A 142 -26.12 1.95 -4.73
C GLY A 142 -25.19 1.49 -5.86
N ASP A 143 -25.76 0.84 -6.86
CA ASP A 143 -25.05 0.29 -8.03
C ASP A 143 -24.89 1.27 -9.20
N ASP A 144 -25.28 2.54 -9.00
CA ASP A 144 -25.18 3.59 -10.01
C ASP A 144 -23.82 4.32 -9.95
N PHE A 145 -23.49 4.97 -11.06
CA PHE A 145 -22.36 5.90 -11.08
C PHE A 145 -22.74 7.21 -10.40
N VAL A 146 -21.86 7.69 -9.54
CA VAL A 146 -21.99 8.98 -8.86
C VAL A 146 -20.97 9.96 -9.41
N GLU A 147 -21.37 11.22 -9.52
CA GLU A 147 -20.47 12.33 -9.81
C GLU A 147 -20.07 13.01 -8.49
N LEU A 148 -18.78 12.91 -8.16
CA LEU A 148 -18.18 13.66 -7.06
C LEU A 148 -17.47 14.89 -7.62
N VAL A 149 -17.78 16.06 -7.06
CA VAL A 149 -17.03 17.30 -7.28
C VAL A 149 -16.55 17.84 -5.94
N VAL A 150 -15.24 18.04 -5.82
CA VAL A 150 -14.62 18.65 -4.64
C VAL A 150 -13.89 19.90 -5.08
N SER A 151 -14.29 21.05 -4.54
CA SER A 151 -13.78 22.35 -4.96
C SER A 151 -13.29 23.14 -3.77
N SER A 152 -12.08 23.69 -3.86
CA SER A 152 -11.42 24.42 -2.77
C SER A 152 -10.79 25.72 -3.23
N GLU A 153 -10.97 26.78 -2.44
CA GLU A 153 -10.40 28.13 -2.61
C GLU A 153 -9.90 28.61 -1.24
N GLY A 154 -8.58 28.76 -1.10
CA GLY A 154 -7.95 28.96 0.21
C GLY A 154 -8.28 27.82 1.18
N GLN A 155 -8.86 28.16 2.34
CA GLN A 155 -9.29 27.18 3.36
C GLN A 155 -10.76 26.75 3.20
N ARG A 156 -11.45 27.16 2.13
CA ARG A 156 -12.86 26.82 1.93
C ARG A 156 -13.02 25.71 0.91
N THR A 157 -13.58 24.59 1.33
CA THR A 157 -13.90 23.44 0.48
C THR A 157 -15.41 23.19 0.43
N HIS A 158 -15.93 22.92 -0.77
CA HIS A 158 -17.28 22.45 -1.02
C HIS A 158 -17.23 21.07 -1.65
N VAL A 159 -18.11 20.19 -1.20
CA VAL A 159 -18.25 18.83 -1.74
C VAL A 159 -19.63 18.69 -2.33
N TYR A 160 -19.70 18.21 -3.56
CA TYR A 160 -20.94 17.94 -4.26
C TYR A 160 -20.99 16.47 -4.67
N VAL A 161 -22.16 15.86 -4.51
CA VAL A 161 -22.49 14.53 -5.04
C VAL A 161 -23.71 14.69 -5.92
N ASP A 162 -23.61 14.28 -7.18
CA ASP A 162 -24.66 14.40 -8.20
C ASP A 162 -25.25 15.81 -8.29
N GLY A 163 -24.36 16.81 -8.25
CA GLY A 163 -24.71 18.24 -8.31
C GLY A 163 -25.27 18.84 -7.02
N GLN A 164 -25.58 18.02 -5.99
CA GLN A 164 -26.05 18.50 -4.69
C GLN A 164 -24.88 18.77 -3.76
N ILE A 165 -24.92 19.89 -3.04
CA ILE A 165 -23.92 20.18 -2.03
C ILE A 165 -24.16 19.30 -0.79
N VAL A 166 -23.16 18.48 -0.44
CA VAL A 166 -23.23 17.55 0.70
C VAL A 166 -22.38 17.98 1.89
N GLU A 167 -21.39 18.86 1.66
CA GLU A 167 -20.54 19.41 2.71
C GLU A 167 -20.01 20.80 2.32
N THR A 168 -19.84 21.67 3.31
CA THR A 168 -19.09 22.94 3.20
C THR A 168 -18.21 23.12 4.43
N ARG A 169 -16.91 23.28 4.22
CA ARG A 169 -15.92 23.51 5.28
C ARG A 169 -15.16 24.78 5.01
N SER A 170 -15.00 25.63 6.01
CA SER A 170 -14.26 26.91 5.93
C SER A 170 -12.85 26.84 6.53
N ASP A 171 -12.48 25.69 7.07
CA ASP A 171 -11.24 25.35 7.75
C ASP A 171 -10.55 24.14 7.09
N PHE A 172 -10.78 23.95 5.78
CA PHE A 172 -10.30 22.81 5.02
C PHE A 172 -9.81 23.25 3.63
N SER A 173 -8.49 23.30 3.44
CA SER A 173 -7.85 23.23 2.13
C SER A 173 -7.80 21.79 1.61
N LEU A 174 -8.02 21.60 0.31
CA LEU A 174 -8.07 20.29 -0.32
C LEU A 174 -6.68 19.66 -0.49
N LEU A 175 -5.71 20.42 -1.00
CA LEU A 175 -4.34 19.94 -1.27
C LEU A 175 -3.32 20.56 -0.31
N GLY A 176 -3.01 19.89 0.80
CA GLY A 176 -2.04 20.40 1.77
C GLY A 176 -2.44 21.78 2.34
N GLU A 177 -1.45 22.61 2.67
CA GLU A 177 -1.68 23.98 3.14
C GLU A 177 -2.04 24.91 1.96
N ASP A 178 -3.12 25.69 2.10
CA ASP A 178 -3.60 26.68 1.12
C ASP A 178 -3.78 26.18 -0.33
N ASN A 179 -4.01 24.88 -0.51
CA ASN A 179 -4.10 24.21 -1.82
C ASN A 179 -2.81 24.32 -2.66
N LYS A 180 -1.64 24.44 -2.00
CA LYS A 180 -0.34 24.53 -2.66
C LYS A 180 0.35 23.17 -2.66
N PHE A 181 0.52 22.60 -3.84
CA PHE A 181 1.01 21.24 -4.05
C PHE A 181 1.81 21.15 -5.34
N VAL A 182 2.86 20.32 -5.34
CA VAL A 182 3.60 19.92 -6.52
C VAL A 182 3.84 18.41 -6.44
N GLY A 183 3.31 17.64 -7.38
CA GLY A 183 3.47 16.19 -7.36
C GLY A 183 2.66 15.47 -8.41
N ARG A 184 2.30 14.21 -8.13
CA ARG A 184 1.59 13.33 -9.07
C ARG A 184 0.23 12.91 -8.52
N LEU A 185 -0.60 12.39 -9.42
CA LEU A 185 -1.90 11.79 -9.13
C LEU A 185 -1.82 10.28 -9.33
N ALA A 186 -2.20 9.51 -8.30
CA ALA A 186 -2.52 8.09 -8.43
C ALA A 186 -4.05 7.91 -8.51
N ILE A 187 -4.50 6.97 -9.33
CA ILE A 187 -5.91 6.65 -9.57
C ILE A 187 -6.11 5.16 -9.27
N GLY A 188 -7.14 4.87 -8.47
CA GLY A 188 -7.56 3.49 -8.15
C GLY A 188 -6.75 2.78 -7.06
N ASN A 189 -5.71 3.40 -6.50
CA ASN A 189 -4.99 2.90 -5.33
C ASN A 189 -4.23 4.04 -4.64
N SER A 190 -3.71 3.79 -3.43
CA SER A 190 -2.67 4.64 -2.86
C SER A 190 -1.37 4.52 -3.66
N ALA A 191 -0.51 5.53 -3.61
CA ALA A 191 0.75 5.51 -4.35
C ALA A 191 1.71 4.40 -3.89
N ASP A 192 1.52 3.89 -2.66
CA ASP A 192 2.23 2.72 -2.12
C ASP A 192 1.58 1.36 -2.44
N GLY A 193 0.41 1.36 -3.09
CA GLY A 193 -0.28 0.15 -3.52
C GLY A 193 -1.07 -0.59 -2.44
N THR A 194 -1.09 -0.08 -1.21
CA THR A 194 -1.63 -0.81 -0.05
C THR A 194 -3.13 -0.59 0.19
N ARG A 195 -3.76 0.36 -0.54
CA ARG A 195 -5.16 0.78 -0.34
C ARG A 195 -5.96 0.73 -1.64
N PRO A 196 -6.10 -0.45 -2.25
CA PRO A 196 -6.79 -0.62 -3.52
C PRO A 196 -8.24 -0.15 -3.43
N PHE A 197 -8.67 0.66 -4.40
CA PHE A 197 -10.09 0.94 -4.62
C PHE A 197 -10.68 -0.09 -5.55
N THR A 198 -11.78 -0.70 -5.11
CA THR A 198 -12.56 -1.68 -5.87
C THR A 198 -13.78 -1.00 -6.47
N GLY A 199 -13.89 -0.96 -7.79
CA GLY A 199 -14.99 -0.28 -8.47
C GLY A 199 -14.66 0.11 -9.91
N GLU A 200 -15.51 0.94 -10.51
CA GLU A 200 -15.32 1.48 -11.85
C GLU A 200 -15.17 3.00 -11.85
N ILE A 201 -14.30 3.51 -12.72
CA ILE A 201 -14.11 4.95 -12.94
C ILE A 201 -14.35 5.25 -14.42
N ARG A 202 -15.20 6.25 -14.68
CA ARG A 202 -15.54 6.71 -16.03
C ARG A 202 -14.83 7.99 -16.42
N LYS A 203 -14.50 8.84 -15.45
CA LYS A 203 -13.94 10.16 -15.74
C LYS A 203 -13.18 10.69 -14.54
N VAL A 204 -12.03 11.33 -14.79
CA VAL A 204 -11.28 12.13 -13.81
C VAL A 204 -10.89 13.45 -14.46
N GLU A 205 -11.25 14.56 -13.83
CA GLU A 205 -10.94 15.91 -14.29
C GLU A 205 -10.40 16.77 -13.14
N ILE A 206 -9.41 17.60 -13.43
CA ILE A 206 -8.85 18.58 -12.50
C ILE A 206 -8.90 19.96 -13.15
N TYR A 207 -9.25 20.97 -12.36
CA TYR A 207 -9.30 22.37 -12.76
C TYR A 207 -8.51 23.24 -11.78
N ASP A 208 -7.93 24.32 -12.30
CA ASP A 208 -7.12 25.34 -11.59
C ASP A 208 -7.95 26.48 -10.98
N SER A 209 -9.25 26.25 -10.85
CA SER A 209 -10.22 27.24 -10.41
C SER A 209 -11.27 26.64 -9.47
N PHE A 210 -11.97 27.52 -8.77
CA PHE A 210 -13.04 27.17 -7.84
C PHE A 210 -14.41 27.05 -8.50
N TYR A 211 -15.09 25.94 -8.24
CA TYR A 211 -16.46 25.65 -8.67
C TYR A 211 -17.52 26.02 -7.61
N ARG A 212 -18.60 26.69 -8.06
CA ARG A 212 -19.84 26.94 -7.29
C ARG A 212 -21.03 26.47 -8.12
N ALA A 213 -21.89 25.62 -7.55
CA ALA A 213 -23.03 24.98 -8.22
C ALA A 213 -24.19 25.90 -8.69
N LYS A 214 -23.96 27.22 -8.85
CA LYS A 214 -24.94 28.16 -9.40
C LYS A 214 -24.54 28.76 -10.76
N ALA A 215 -23.39 28.36 -11.28
CA ALA A 215 -22.97 28.71 -12.64
C ALA A 215 -22.74 27.42 -13.40
N ASN A 216 -23.27 27.29 -14.62
CA ASN A 216 -22.96 26.24 -15.60
C ASN A 216 -21.47 26.28 -16.03
N ARG A 217 -20.54 26.42 -15.09
CA ARG A 217 -19.14 26.79 -15.33
C ARG A 217 -18.32 25.68 -15.97
N PHE A 218 -18.65 24.40 -15.75
CA PHE A 218 -17.95 23.33 -16.47
C PHE A 218 -18.23 23.33 -17.97
N ALA A 219 -19.34 23.92 -18.44
CA ALA A 219 -19.65 23.95 -19.87
C ALA A 219 -18.60 24.73 -20.69
N ASN A 220 -17.89 25.67 -20.05
CA ASN A 220 -16.86 26.50 -20.69
C ASN A 220 -15.48 26.40 -20.02
N ALA A 221 -15.35 25.68 -18.89
CA ALA A 221 -14.08 25.50 -18.22
C ALA A 221 -13.29 24.37 -18.89
N GLN A 222 -12.04 24.64 -19.24
CA GLN A 222 -11.12 23.62 -19.72
C GLN A 222 -10.38 23.01 -18.53
N PRO A 223 -10.46 21.70 -18.31
CA PRO A 223 -9.68 21.04 -17.28
C PRO A 223 -8.18 21.11 -17.61
N VAL A 224 -7.34 21.26 -16.59
CA VAL A 224 -5.87 21.13 -16.74
C VAL A 224 -5.47 19.67 -16.97
N LEU A 225 -6.30 18.73 -16.53
CA LEU A 225 -6.14 17.30 -16.71
C LEU A 225 -7.53 16.68 -16.89
N SER A 226 -7.70 15.87 -17.94
CA SER A 226 -8.95 15.17 -18.24
C SER A 226 -8.66 13.77 -18.76
N TYR A 227 -9.16 12.78 -18.05
CA TYR A 227 -9.14 11.38 -18.45
C TYR A 227 -10.58 10.91 -18.63
N ASP A 228 -10.97 10.65 -19.88
CA ASP A 228 -12.22 9.97 -20.21
C ASP A 228 -11.96 8.47 -20.30
N LEU A 229 -12.46 7.72 -19.33
CA LEU A 229 -12.25 6.28 -19.15
C LEU A 229 -13.45 5.48 -19.69
N ARG A 230 -14.20 6.02 -20.66
CA ARG A 230 -15.33 5.30 -21.27
C ARG A 230 -14.95 4.45 -22.49
N ALA A 231 -13.75 4.63 -23.02
CA ALA A 231 -13.23 3.89 -24.16
C ALA A 231 -12.18 2.85 -23.73
N ASN A 232 -12.06 1.78 -24.53
CA ASN A 232 -11.02 0.76 -24.37
C ASN A 232 -9.66 1.23 -24.92
N SER A 233 -9.23 2.39 -24.46
CA SER A 233 -7.96 3.00 -24.83
C SER A 233 -7.46 3.81 -23.65
N VAL A 234 -6.19 3.65 -23.29
CA VAL A 234 -5.58 4.47 -22.25
C VAL A 234 -5.54 5.92 -22.73
N PRO A 235 -6.14 6.89 -22.00
CA PRO A 235 -6.10 8.29 -22.39
C PRO A 235 -4.67 8.83 -22.45
N PRO A 236 -4.37 9.78 -23.36
CA PRO A 236 -3.06 10.43 -23.39
C PRO A 236 -2.71 11.06 -22.04
N GLY A 237 -1.46 10.89 -21.60
CA GLY A 237 -1.00 11.41 -20.31
C GLY A 237 -1.40 10.57 -19.10
N LEU A 238 -2.07 9.42 -19.27
CA LEU A 238 -2.31 8.44 -18.22
C LEU A 238 -1.36 7.25 -18.40
N GLU A 239 -0.52 7.01 -17.40
CA GLU A 239 0.38 5.87 -17.32
C GLU A 239 -0.37 4.66 -16.75
N LEU A 240 -0.46 3.60 -17.54
CA LEU A 240 -1.00 2.31 -17.12
C LEU A 240 -0.02 1.21 -17.54
N ALA A 241 0.87 0.84 -16.62
CA ALA A 241 1.83 -0.25 -16.85
C ALA A 241 1.11 -1.61 -16.92
N GLU A 242 1.66 -2.55 -17.70
CA GLU A 242 1.16 -3.93 -17.78
C GLU A 242 1.30 -4.64 -16.43
N ASP A 243 2.46 -4.48 -15.79
CA ASP A 243 2.73 -4.97 -14.44
C ASP A 243 2.44 -3.89 -13.41
N PHE A 244 1.89 -4.30 -12.28
CA PHE A 244 1.67 -3.42 -11.15
C PHE A 244 3.00 -2.99 -10.53
N SER A 245 3.21 -1.68 -10.43
CA SER A 245 4.36 -1.11 -9.73
C SER A 245 3.93 0.11 -8.89
N PRO A 246 4.13 0.10 -7.56
CA PRO A 246 3.81 1.25 -6.73
C PRO A 246 4.84 2.37 -6.96
N ALA A 247 4.38 3.60 -7.08
CA ALA A 247 5.23 4.78 -7.12
C ALA A 247 6.00 4.99 -5.80
N LYS A 248 5.45 4.53 -4.67
CA LYS A 248 6.08 4.60 -3.34
C LYS A 248 6.28 3.22 -2.73
N ARG A 249 7.46 2.63 -2.95
CA ARG A 249 7.80 1.35 -2.33
C ARG A 249 8.26 1.54 -0.88
N LYS A 250 7.72 0.72 0.03
CA LYS A 250 8.19 0.64 1.42
C LYS A 250 8.98 -0.64 1.61
N VAL A 251 10.22 -0.50 2.09
CA VAL A 251 11.12 -1.62 2.38
C VAL A 251 11.63 -1.44 3.80
N LEU A 252 11.60 -2.52 4.60
CA LEU A 252 12.10 -2.56 5.98
C LEU A 252 11.52 -1.44 6.85
N ASN A 253 10.21 -1.50 7.10
CA ASN A 253 9.54 -0.57 8.01
C ASN A 253 10.23 -0.54 9.38
N ALA A 254 10.35 0.67 9.94
CA ALA A 254 11.06 0.88 11.20
C ALA A 254 10.35 0.20 12.38
N VAL A 255 11.12 -0.26 13.36
CA VAL A 255 10.61 -0.98 14.55
C VAL A 255 9.57 -0.16 15.32
N ASN A 256 9.72 1.17 15.36
CA ASN A 256 8.80 2.08 16.05
C ASN A 256 7.45 2.29 15.34
N ALA A 257 7.29 1.79 14.11
CA ALA A 257 6.03 1.82 13.38
C ALA A 257 5.05 0.70 13.83
N VAL A 258 5.52 -0.25 14.64
CA VAL A 258 4.74 -1.41 15.06
C VAL A 258 3.86 -1.09 16.27
N ASN A 259 2.58 -1.42 16.17
CA ASN A 259 1.65 -1.35 17.29
C ASN A 259 1.38 -2.77 17.84
N LEU A 260 2.05 -3.12 18.93
CA LEU A 260 1.97 -4.44 19.58
C LEU A 260 0.60 -4.76 20.18
N ASP A 261 -0.27 -3.76 20.35
CA ASP A 261 -1.62 -3.96 20.90
C ASP A 261 -2.58 -4.58 19.87
N LYS A 262 -2.20 -4.59 18.59
CA LYS A 262 -2.99 -5.21 17.51
C LYS A 262 -2.77 -6.73 17.49
N PRO A 263 -3.83 -7.56 17.59
CA PRO A 263 -3.70 -9.01 17.58
C PRO A 263 -3.04 -9.59 16.34
N SER A 264 -3.23 -8.98 15.17
CA SER A 264 -2.60 -9.40 13.91
C SER A 264 -1.07 -9.38 14.00
N TYR A 265 -0.50 -8.27 14.47
CA TYR A 265 0.94 -8.12 14.64
C TYR A 265 1.52 -9.14 15.62
N ARG A 266 0.78 -9.49 16.68
CA ARG A 266 1.22 -10.52 17.65
C ARG A 266 1.28 -11.91 17.02
N ASN A 267 0.32 -12.25 16.17
CA ASN A 267 0.32 -13.52 15.45
C ASN A 267 1.47 -13.58 14.45
N ASP A 268 1.72 -12.50 13.70
CA ASP A 268 2.82 -12.43 12.73
C ASP A 268 4.18 -12.63 13.44
N ILE A 269 4.39 -11.95 14.57
CA ILE A 269 5.58 -12.11 15.42
C ILE A 269 5.78 -13.56 15.86
N LEU A 270 4.72 -14.23 16.32
CA LEU A 270 4.79 -15.61 16.79
C LEU A 270 5.11 -16.58 15.65
N VAL A 271 4.45 -16.44 14.51
CA VAL A 271 4.66 -17.29 13.33
C VAL A 271 6.08 -17.13 12.80
N ASN A 272 6.56 -15.89 12.67
CA ASN A 272 7.92 -15.58 12.21
C ASN A 272 8.97 -16.17 13.16
N SER A 273 8.80 -15.94 14.47
CA SER A 273 9.73 -16.45 15.49
C SER A 273 9.79 -17.98 15.52
N LEU A 274 8.63 -18.66 15.51
CA LEU A 274 8.57 -20.12 15.53
C LEU A 274 9.11 -20.74 14.23
N GLY A 275 8.93 -20.07 13.09
CA GLY A 275 9.46 -20.50 11.80
C GLY A 275 10.99 -20.46 11.72
N PHE A 276 11.65 -19.57 12.46
CA PHE A 276 13.11 -19.42 12.44
C PHE A 276 13.87 -20.34 13.40
N ILE A 277 13.23 -20.86 14.45
CA ILE A 277 13.88 -21.78 15.41
C ILE A 277 14.43 -23.05 14.71
N PRO A 278 13.66 -23.77 13.86
CA PRO A 278 14.17 -24.95 13.15
C PRO A 278 15.39 -24.64 12.26
N VAL A 279 15.38 -23.49 11.58
CA VAL A 279 16.51 -23.05 10.76
C VAL A 279 17.73 -22.71 11.62
N GLY A 280 17.51 -22.04 12.75
CA GLY A 280 18.55 -21.78 13.75
C GLY A 280 19.19 -23.06 14.27
N ILE A 281 18.41 -24.14 14.48
CA ILE A 281 18.92 -25.46 14.88
C ILE A 281 19.85 -26.02 13.79
N CYS A 282 19.48 -25.89 12.52
CA CYS A 282 20.33 -26.28 11.40
C CYS A 282 21.65 -25.49 11.41
N PHE A 283 21.59 -24.16 11.49
CA PHE A 283 22.82 -23.35 11.57
C PHE A 283 23.68 -23.73 12.78
N ALA A 284 23.08 -23.98 13.94
CA ALA A 284 23.80 -24.40 15.15
C ALA A 284 24.47 -25.77 14.97
N ALA A 285 23.78 -26.73 14.34
CA ALA A 285 24.34 -28.05 14.04
C ALA A 285 25.52 -27.96 13.07
N ALA A 286 25.43 -27.13 12.03
CA ALA A 286 26.52 -26.85 11.10
C ALA A 286 27.71 -26.17 11.80
N ALA A 287 27.47 -25.11 12.57
CA ALA A 287 28.52 -24.34 13.24
C ALA A 287 29.27 -25.17 14.30
N ARG A 288 28.56 -26.00 15.10
CA ARG A 288 29.16 -26.85 16.14
C ARG A 288 30.05 -27.97 15.61
N ARG A 289 30.04 -28.24 14.31
CA ARG A 289 30.99 -29.14 13.65
C ARG A 289 32.33 -28.46 13.40
N ARG A 290 32.33 -27.14 13.20
CA ARG A 290 33.53 -26.35 12.89
C ARG A 290 34.12 -25.66 14.11
N PHE A 291 33.27 -25.25 15.05
CA PHE A 291 33.63 -24.45 16.21
C PHE A 291 33.31 -25.17 17.51
N LYS A 292 34.23 -25.07 18.49
CA LYS A 292 34.05 -25.60 19.84
C LYS A 292 33.53 -24.53 20.82
N SER A 293 33.82 -23.24 20.55
CA SER A 293 33.39 -22.12 21.39
C SER A 293 31.88 -21.88 21.23
N PHE A 294 31.19 -21.77 22.36
CA PHE A 294 29.77 -21.40 22.39
C PHE A 294 29.55 -20.02 21.75
N VAL A 295 30.40 -19.04 22.06
CA VAL A 295 30.31 -17.69 21.50
C VAL A 295 30.50 -17.69 19.99
N ALA A 296 31.46 -18.46 19.47
CA ALA A 296 31.67 -18.58 18.03
C ALA A 296 30.45 -19.19 17.31
N VAL A 297 29.82 -20.21 17.90
CA VAL A 297 28.58 -20.80 17.38
C VAL A 297 27.45 -19.77 17.40
N LEU A 298 27.29 -19.04 18.51
CA LEU A 298 26.26 -18.01 18.65
C LEU A 298 26.40 -16.91 17.59
N VAL A 299 27.61 -16.41 17.37
CA VAL A 299 27.90 -15.39 16.35
C VAL A 299 27.57 -15.89 14.95
N VAL A 300 28.01 -17.10 14.59
CA VAL A 300 27.74 -17.67 13.26
C VAL A 300 26.25 -17.88 13.03
N VAL A 301 25.53 -18.39 14.03
CA VAL A 301 24.07 -18.61 13.94
C VAL A 301 23.32 -17.28 13.86
N GLY A 302 23.69 -16.30 14.69
CA GLY A 302 23.10 -14.96 14.66
C GLY A 302 23.28 -14.29 13.31
N LEU A 303 24.51 -14.25 12.78
CA LEU A 303 24.80 -13.68 11.46
C LEU A 303 24.06 -14.42 10.33
N SER A 304 24.03 -15.76 10.35
CA SER A 304 23.34 -16.54 9.33
C SER A 304 21.83 -16.30 9.35
N SER A 305 21.24 -16.21 10.55
CA SER A 305 19.81 -15.94 10.73
C SER A 305 19.46 -14.51 10.32
N PHE A 306 20.31 -13.54 10.67
CA PHE A 306 20.18 -12.16 10.23
C PHE A 306 20.23 -12.06 8.70
N CYS A 307 21.24 -12.63 8.05
CA CYS A 307 21.37 -12.58 6.59
C CYS A 307 20.17 -13.23 5.88
N LEU A 308 19.72 -14.39 6.37
CA LEU A 308 18.53 -15.05 5.81
C LEU A 308 17.28 -14.19 5.99
N SER A 309 17.03 -13.68 7.20
CA SER A 309 15.86 -12.85 7.47
C SER A 309 15.90 -11.55 6.69
N MET A 310 17.04 -10.87 6.62
CA MET A 310 17.20 -9.63 5.86
C MET A 310 16.94 -9.88 4.37
N SER A 311 17.36 -11.03 3.84
CA SER A 311 17.08 -11.41 2.44
C SER A 311 15.59 -11.65 2.19
N ILE A 312 14.88 -12.30 3.12
CA ILE A 312 13.43 -12.51 3.04
C ILE A 312 12.70 -11.17 3.07
N GLU A 313 12.98 -10.34 4.08
CA GLU A 313 12.32 -9.06 4.30
C GLU A 313 12.61 -8.06 3.18
N PHE A 314 13.84 -8.04 2.65
CA PHE A 314 14.18 -7.22 1.49
C PHE A 314 13.37 -7.62 0.25
N ALA A 315 13.28 -8.92 -0.04
CA ALA A 315 12.48 -9.42 -1.15
C ALA A 315 10.97 -9.15 -0.94
N GLN A 316 10.46 -9.29 0.28
CA GLN A 316 9.08 -8.95 0.61
C GLN A 316 8.74 -7.47 0.38
N GLY A 317 9.72 -6.56 0.46
CA GLY A 317 9.53 -5.16 0.08
C GLY A 317 9.10 -4.95 -1.39
N PHE A 318 9.24 -5.96 -2.25
CA PHE A 318 8.76 -5.95 -3.63
C PHE A 318 7.37 -6.60 -3.79
N MET A 319 6.79 -7.15 -2.72
CA MET A 319 5.48 -7.77 -2.72
C MET A 319 4.49 -6.91 -1.94
N VAL A 320 3.60 -6.20 -2.64
CA VAL A 320 2.72 -5.16 -2.03
C VAL A 320 1.68 -5.68 -1.04
N HIS A 321 1.42 -6.99 -1.01
CA HIS A 321 0.56 -7.60 0.00
C HIS A 321 1.32 -8.06 1.25
N ARG A 322 2.65 -7.85 1.32
CA ARG A 322 3.50 -8.14 2.47
C ARG A 322 4.04 -6.84 3.05
N ASP A 323 4.08 -6.79 4.38
CA ASP A 323 4.73 -5.71 5.10
C ASP A 323 6.14 -6.16 5.49
N SER A 324 7.16 -5.58 4.84
CA SER A 324 8.57 -5.78 5.22
C SER A 324 8.90 -4.99 6.49
N SER A 325 9.63 -5.60 7.44
CA SER A 325 9.79 -5.06 8.79
C SER A 325 11.17 -5.31 9.40
N GLN A 326 11.76 -4.26 9.98
CA GLN A 326 12.98 -4.39 10.79
C GLN A 326 12.75 -5.21 12.06
N LEU A 327 11.52 -5.20 12.60
CA LEU A 327 11.18 -5.98 13.78
C LEU A 327 11.24 -7.47 13.45
N ASP A 328 10.80 -7.89 12.26
CA ASP A 328 10.85 -9.28 11.85
C ASP A 328 12.30 -9.75 11.67
N VAL A 329 13.17 -8.93 11.07
CA VAL A 329 14.62 -9.20 11.03
C VAL A 329 15.18 -9.44 12.43
N LEU A 330 14.85 -8.57 13.39
CA LEU A 330 15.33 -8.69 14.77
C LEU A 330 14.84 -9.97 15.43
N LEU A 331 13.53 -10.26 15.36
CA LEU A 331 12.91 -11.41 16.02
C LEU A 331 13.38 -12.74 15.42
N ASN A 332 13.51 -12.82 14.10
CA ASN A 332 14.02 -13.99 13.41
C ASN A 332 15.49 -14.25 13.78
N THR A 333 16.29 -13.18 13.90
CA THR A 333 17.69 -13.27 14.37
C THR A 333 17.77 -13.79 15.80
N LEU A 334 16.97 -13.23 16.71
CA LEU A 334 16.91 -13.67 18.11
C LEU A 334 16.42 -15.12 18.23
N SER A 335 15.42 -15.52 17.44
CA SER A 335 14.89 -16.88 17.39
C SER A 335 15.96 -17.88 16.93
N GLY A 336 16.76 -17.52 15.94
CA GLY A 336 17.94 -18.28 15.53
C GLY A 336 18.96 -18.43 16.66
N CYS A 337 19.26 -17.35 17.39
CA CYS A 337 20.17 -17.39 18.55
C CYS A 337 19.66 -18.30 19.67
N VAL A 338 18.35 -18.29 19.96
CA VAL A 338 17.73 -19.18 20.96
C VAL A 338 17.96 -20.65 20.61
N ALA A 339 17.98 -21.01 19.31
CA ALA A 339 18.24 -22.38 18.87
C ALA A 339 19.64 -22.91 19.29
N VAL A 340 20.60 -22.03 19.60
CA VAL A 340 21.92 -22.40 20.12
C VAL A 340 21.81 -23.01 21.52
N MET A 341 20.70 -22.85 22.24
CA MET A 341 20.46 -23.50 23.54
C MET A 341 20.15 -24.99 23.41
N VAL A 342 19.73 -25.46 22.23
CA VAL A 342 19.40 -26.88 22.02
C VAL A 342 20.68 -27.70 22.24
N PRO A 343 20.69 -28.74 23.10
CA PRO A 343 21.96 -29.37 23.47
C PRO A 343 22.57 -30.16 22.30
N LYS A 344 23.91 -30.13 22.20
CA LYS A 344 24.68 -30.68 21.07
C LYS A 344 24.28 -32.13 20.71
N ARG A 345 24.07 -32.99 21.70
CA ARG A 345 23.67 -34.41 21.51
C ARG A 345 22.35 -34.59 20.75
N TRP A 346 21.47 -33.60 20.78
CA TRP A 346 20.16 -33.64 20.12
C TRP A 346 20.18 -33.12 18.69
N ILE A 347 21.27 -32.53 18.21
CA ILE A 347 21.27 -31.87 16.89
C ILE A 347 22.43 -32.27 16.01
N LEU A 348 23.48 -32.94 16.51
CA LEU A 348 24.59 -33.36 15.64
C LEU A 348 24.23 -34.47 14.64
N PHE A 349 23.08 -35.13 14.82
CA PHE A 349 22.57 -36.09 13.85
C PHE A 349 22.03 -35.41 12.58
N LEU A 350 21.58 -34.16 12.69
CA LEU A 350 21.44 -33.19 11.59
C LEU A 350 22.82 -32.64 11.28
#